data_AF-A0A250WQY0-F1
#
_entry.id   AF-A0A250WQY0-F1
#
_cell.length_a   1.000
_cell.length_b   1.000
_cell.length_c   1.000
_cell.angle_alpha   90.00
_cell.angle_beta   90.00
_cell.angle_gamma   90.00
#
_symmetry.space_group_name_H-M   'P 1'
#
loop_
_entity.id
_entity.type
_entity.pdbx_description
1 polymer ?
#
loop_
_entity_poly.entity_id
_entity_poly.type
_entity_poly.pdbx_seq_one_letter_code
_entity_poly.pdbx_strand_id
1 'polypeptide(L)'
;MPLTKNTSHLNHESITKYTWSPNLDTTRYQAQGSATYKADSFSYGDTADTPHHSEYTYSLANPKEWAGRITNKTVVHTGGGTNIAMYTHHTVTRPKFPPGSVRLGTFTLSQYLPKEDEAVKELHLVVEKVEPALTDLLKALEGYHLYSPDGWITSAGFIACCNKVKLSLLRSEFLALERSVPKDKMGRINYYHIAEVVEAVNASNVAEDHTSTAPEAVGTLRSTIKAVN
;
A
#
# COMPACT_ATOMS: atom_id res chain seq x y z
N MET A 1 3.90 2.99 -22.76
CA MET A 1 5.34 3.29 -22.50
C MET A 1 6.12 1.99 -22.41
N PRO A 2 7.41 1.95 -22.76
CA PRO A 2 8.11 0.68 -23.01
C PRO A 2 8.44 -0.05 -21.70
N LEU A 3 8.21 -1.36 -21.68
CA LEU A 3 8.63 -2.28 -20.62
C LEU A 3 10.15 -2.53 -20.77
N THR A 4 10.93 -2.29 -19.73
CA THR A 4 12.35 -2.69 -19.69
C THR A 4 12.47 -4.11 -19.14
N LYS A 5 13.03 -5.00 -19.96
CA LYS A 5 13.32 -6.39 -19.60
C LYS A 5 14.70 -6.46 -18.97
N ASN A 6 14.78 -6.64 -17.66
CA ASN A 6 16.02 -7.04 -17.01
C ASN A 6 16.09 -8.57 -16.92
N THR A 7 17.06 -9.15 -17.62
CA THR A 7 17.34 -10.59 -17.59
C THR A 7 18.67 -10.77 -16.88
N SER A 8 18.65 -11.15 -15.61
CA SER A 8 19.87 -11.60 -14.92
C SER A 8 20.06 -13.09 -15.22
N HIS A 9 21.13 -13.43 -15.94
CA HIS A 9 21.52 -14.80 -16.22
C HIS A 9 22.21 -15.41 -14.99
N LEU A 10 21.46 -16.18 -14.22
CA LEU A 10 22.01 -17.24 -13.37
C LEU A 10 21.35 -18.55 -13.81
N ASN A 11 22.19 -19.55 -14.06
CA ASN A 11 21.78 -20.86 -14.56
C ASN A 11 20.84 -21.55 -13.55
N HIS A 12 19.80 -22.21 -14.10
CA HIS A 12 18.59 -22.77 -13.48
C HIS A 12 17.42 -21.79 -13.30
N GLU A 13 16.40 -22.01 -14.14
CA GLU A 13 15.06 -21.42 -14.15
C GLU A 13 15.02 -19.89 -14.23
N SER A 14 14.79 -19.39 -15.44
CA SER A 14 14.50 -17.98 -15.71
C SER A 14 13.18 -17.57 -15.06
N ILE A 15 13.24 -17.14 -13.80
CA ILE A 15 12.14 -16.45 -13.11
C ILE A 15 11.95 -15.10 -13.80
N THR A 16 10.88 -14.97 -14.59
CA THR A 16 10.51 -13.68 -15.18
C THR A 16 9.71 -12.91 -14.12
N LYS A 17 10.38 -12.08 -13.32
CA LYS A 17 9.71 -11.10 -12.46
C LYS A 17 9.31 -9.89 -13.31
N TYR A 18 8.01 -9.60 -13.38
CA TYR A 18 7.52 -8.32 -13.90
C TYR A 18 7.56 -7.31 -12.77
N THR A 19 8.69 -6.64 -12.58
CA THR A 19 8.77 -5.48 -11.70
C THR A 19 8.36 -4.25 -12.50
N TRP A 20 7.17 -3.72 -12.21
CA TRP A 20 6.83 -2.35 -12.57
C TRP A 20 7.55 -1.44 -11.60
N SER A 21 8.57 -0.71 -12.06
CA SER A 21 9.08 0.43 -11.31
C SER A 21 8.06 1.54 -11.43
N PRO A 22 7.50 2.07 -10.32
CA PRO A 22 6.89 3.38 -10.37
C PRO A 22 8.01 4.34 -10.75
N ASN A 23 8.07 4.74 -12.02
CA ASN A 23 8.43 6.13 -12.26
C ASN A 23 7.29 6.93 -11.60
N LEU A 24 7.51 7.29 -10.34
CA LEU A 24 6.87 8.43 -9.67
C LEU A 24 7.33 9.68 -10.42
N ASP A 25 7.02 9.75 -11.71
CA ASP A 25 7.13 10.97 -12.48
C ASP A 25 5.91 11.82 -12.10
N THR A 26 5.97 12.36 -10.89
CA THR A 26 5.00 13.30 -10.32
C THR A 26 4.90 14.59 -11.14
N THR A 27 5.73 14.74 -12.19
CA THR A 27 5.73 15.90 -13.08
C THR A 27 4.58 15.92 -14.08
N ARG A 28 3.84 14.82 -14.30
CA ARG A 28 2.79 14.79 -15.33
C ARG A 28 1.41 15.30 -14.91
N TYR A 29 1.18 15.56 -13.62
CA TYR A 29 -0.08 16.12 -13.15
C TYR A 29 0.12 17.13 -12.02
N GLN A 30 1.10 18.03 -12.16
CA GLN A 30 0.87 19.36 -11.61
C GLN A 30 -0.25 19.99 -12.45
N ALA A 31 -1.49 19.90 -11.97
CA ALA A 31 -2.50 20.86 -12.43
C ALA A 31 -2.01 22.23 -11.96
N GLN A 32 -1.23 22.91 -12.82
CA GLN A 32 -1.19 24.37 -12.84
C GLN A 32 -2.64 24.81 -12.72
N GLY A 33 -2.96 25.50 -11.62
CA GLY A 33 -4.32 25.78 -11.15
C GLY A 33 -5.32 25.87 -12.29
N SER A 34 -6.09 24.79 -12.50
CA SER A 34 -7.19 24.83 -13.44
C SER A 34 -8.12 25.95 -13.00
N ALA A 35 -8.44 26.88 -13.91
CA ALA A 35 -9.24 28.07 -13.60
C ALA A 35 -10.62 27.74 -13.01
N THR A 36 -11.07 26.48 -13.11
CA THR A 36 -12.35 25.98 -12.60
C THR A 36 -12.22 25.00 -11.43
N TYR A 37 -11.02 24.55 -11.09
CA TYR A 37 -10.81 23.62 -9.98
C TYR A 37 -10.48 24.37 -8.70
N LYS A 38 -11.32 24.18 -7.68
CA LYS A 38 -11.00 24.56 -6.31
C LYS A 38 -10.54 23.32 -5.57
N ALA A 39 -9.32 23.34 -5.05
CA ALA A 39 -8.86 22.29 -4.15
C ALA A 39 -9.85 22.18 -2.97
N ASP A 40 -10.32 20.97 -2.73
CA ASP A 40 -11.20 20.64 -1.62
C ASP A 40 -10.34 20.20 -0.42
N SER A 41 -10.93 19.47 0.53
CA SER A 41 -10.31 18.97 1.75
C SER A 41 -9.01 18.18 1.52
N PHE A 42 -8.81 17.59 0.34
CA PHE A 42 -7.60 16.87 -0.06
C PHE A 42 -6.74 17.68 -1.05
N SER A 43 -5.42 17.53 -0.92
CA SER A 43 -4.49 18.08 -1.90
C SER A 43 -4.55 17.32 -3.23
N TYR A 44 -4.25 18.04 -4.31
CA TYR A 44 -4.17 17.51 -5.67
C TYR A 44 -2.77 16.91 -5.91
N GLY A 45 -2.68 15.70 -6.49
CA GLY A 45 -1.37 15.09 -6.76
C GLY A 45 -1.41 13.68 -7.37
N ASP A 46 -2.41 12.87 -7.02
CA ASP A 46 -2.65 11.55 -7.62
C ASP A 46 -4.00 11.56 -8.32
N THR A 47 -4.01 11.79 -9.63
CA THR A 47 -5.21 11.61 -10.46
C THR A 47 -4.95 10.59 -11.56
N ALA A 48 -5.74 9.52 -11.53
CA ALA A 48 -5.82 8.48 -12.53
C ALA A 48 -7.27 8.36 -13.04
N ASP A 49 -7.43 7.72 -14.19
CA ASP A 49 -8.75 7.35 -14.70
C ASP A 49 -9.48 6.39 -13.74
N THR A 50 -10.76 6.12 -14.01
CA THR A 50 -11.48 5.08 -13.24
C THR A 50 -10.95 3.70 -13.64
N PRO A 51 -10.67 2.78 -12.68
CA PRO A 51 -10.20 1.44 -13.03
C PRO A 51 -11.25 0.68 -13.86
N HIS A 52 -10.82 0.00 -14.93
CA HIS A 52 -11.69 -0.80 -15.76
C HIS A 52 -11.64 -2.27 -15.32
N HIS A 53 -12.73 -2.77 -14.75
CA HIS A 53 -12.90 -4.18 -14.43
C HIS A 53 -14.37 -4.59 -14.58
N SER A 54 -14.63 -5.85 -14.89
CA SER A 54 -16.01 -6.35 -14.85
C SER A 54 -16.43 -6.60 -13.40
N GLU A 55 -17.72 -6.46 -13.14
CA GLU A 55 -18.32 -6.84 -11.86
C GLU A 55 -17.99 -8.31 -11.52
N TYR A 56 -18.11 -9.21 -12.51
CA TYR A 56 -17.75 -10.63 -12.34
C TYR A 56 -16.31 -10.86 -11.87
N THR A 57 -15.34 -10.11 -12.42
CA THR A 57 -13.92 -10.25 -12.03
C THR A 57 -13.68 -9.73 -10.60
N TYR A 58 -14.50 -8.78 -10.15
CA TYR A 58 -14.41 -8.19 -8.82
C TYR A 58 -15.12 -9.04 -7.76
N SER A 59 -16.34 -9.49 -8.04
CA SER A 59 -17.19 -10.22 -7.08
C SER A 59 -16.74 -11.66 -6.86
N LEU A 60 -16.12 -12.28 -7.87
CA LEU A 60 -15.63 -13.66 -7.80
C LEU A 60 -14.11 -13.72 -7.71
N ALA A 61 -13.49 -12.70 -7.10
CA ALA A 61 -12.08 -12.75 -6.75
C ALA A 61 -11.78 -14.00 -5.91
N ASN A 62 -10.56 -14.52 -6.02
CA ASN A 62 -10.16 -15.76 -5.37
C ASN A 62 -10.42 -15.65 -3.84
N PRO A 63 -11.23 -16.55 -3.23
CA PRO A 63 -11.59 -16.44 -1.81
C PRO A 63 -10.38 -16.45 -0.87
N LYS A 64 -9.32 -17.18 -1.22
CA LYS A 64 -8.08 -17.23 -0.42
C LYS A 64 -7.31 -15.92 -0.50
N GLU A 65 -7.25 -15.30 -1.67
CA GLU A 65 -6.68 -13.97 -1.82
C GLU A 65 -7.48 -12.95 -1.01
N TRP A 66 -8.81 -12.97 -1.12
CA TRP A 66 -9.68 -12.00 -0.44
C TRP A 66 -9.53 -12.08 1.09
N ALA A 67 -9.48 -13.29 1.65
CA ALA A 67 -9.19 -13.49 3.07
C ALA A 67 -7.80 -12.94 3.46
N GLY A 68 -6.79 -13.15 2.60
CA GLY A 68 -5.46 -12.56 2.76
C GLY A 68 -5.50 -11.04 2.81
N ARG A 69 -6.22 -10.39 1.88
CA ARG A 69 -6.36 -8.92 1.83
C ARG A 69 -7.08 -8.35 3.06
N ILE A 70 -8.13 -9.01 3.54
CA ILE A 70 -8.84 -8.60 4.76
C ILE A 70 -7.93 -8.67 5.98
N THR A 71 -7.18 -9.77 6.10
CA THR A 71 -6.28 -10.00 7.25
C THR A 71 -5.14 -8.99 7.27
N ASN A 72 -4.58 -8.67 6.10
CA ASN A 72 -3.46 -7.74 5.95
C ASN A 72 -3.88 -6.28 5.76
N LYS A 73 -5.18 -5.96 5.82
CA LYS A 73 -5.71 -4.59 5.70
C LYS A 73 -5.36 -3.89 4.37
N THR A 74 -5.36 -4.66 3.28
CA THR A 74 -4.94 -4.20 1.93
C THR A 74 -6.11 -4.16 0.93
N VAL A 75 -7.34 -4.01 1.44
CA VAL A 75 -8.51 -3.83 0.59
C VAL A 75 -8.55 -2.39 0.09
N VAL A 76 -8.14 -2.19 -1.16
CA VAL A 76 -8.09 -0.89 -1.81
C VAL A 76 -9.48 -0.48 -2.32
N HIS A 77 -9.87 0.77 -2.05
CA HIS A 77 -11.10 1.35 -2.60
C HIS A 77 -11.00 1.50 -4.13
N THR A 78 -12.01 1.06 -4.89
CA THR A 78 -11.98 0.97 -6.36
C THR A 78 -12.07 2.32 -7.09
N GLY A 79 -12.68 3.33 -6.47
CA GLY A 79 -12.81 4.68 -7.03
C GLY A 79 -11.89 5.72 -6.40
N GLY A 80 -12.02 6.98 -6.83
CA GLY A 80 -11.33 8.12 -6.21
C GLY A 80 -10.18 8.73 -7.00
N GLY A 81 -9.90 8.20 -8.19
CA GLY A 81 -8.85 8.68 -9.08
C GLY A 81 -7.44 8.40 -8.57
N THR A 82 -7.22 7.40 -7.71
CA THR A 82 -5.90 7.11 -7.16
C THR A 82 -5.15 6.08 -8.03
N ASN A 83 -3.82 6.24 -8.13
CA ASN A 83 -2.97 5.31 -8.87
C ASN A 83 -3.00 3.88 -8.29
N ILE A 84 -3.10 3.74 -6.95
CA ILE A 84 -3.20 2.43 -6.30
C ILE A 84 -4.48 1.68 -6.67
N ALA A 85 -5.60 2.40 -6.85
CA ALA A 85 -6.85 1.80 -7.30
C ALA A 85 -6.72 1.33 -8.75
N MET A 86 -6.08 2.11 -9.62
CA MET A 86 -5.78 1.70 -10.99
C MET A 86 -4.90 0.44 -11.02
N TYR A 87 -3.81 0.42 -10.25
CA TYR A 87 -2.87 -0.68 -10.21
C TYR A 87 -3.53 -1.99 -9.74
N THR A 88 -4.34 -1.92 -8.68
CA THR A 88 -4.95 -3.10 -8.06
C THR A 88 -6.24 -3.55 -8.75
N HIS A 89 -7.05 -2.63 -9.28
CA HIS A 89 -8.37 -2.95 -9.82
C HIS A 89 -8.42 -3.08 -11.33
N HIS A 90 -7.63 -2.30 -12.08
CA HIS A 90 -7.68 -2.31 -13.53
C HIS A 90 -7.30 -3.67 -14.10
N THR A 91 -8.11 -4.19 -15.03
CA THR A 91 -7.91 -5.51 -15.62
C THR A 91 -6.91 -5.44 -16.77
N VAL A 92 -5.62 -5.38 -16.43
CA VAL A 92 -4.52 -5.38 -17.42
C VAL A 92 -4.40 -6.75 -18.10
N THR A 93 -4.62 -7.83 -17.36
CA THR A 93 -4.53 -9.21 -17.86
C THR A 93 -5.75 -10.03 -17.42
N ARG A 94 -6.11 -11.02 -18.24
CA ARG A 94 -7.07 -12.07 -17.88
C ARG A 94 -6.37 -13.44 -17.98
N PRO A 95 -6.38 -14.28 -16.93
CA PRO A 95 -6.98 -14.08 -15.61
C PRO A 95 -6.23 -13.03 -14.75
N LYS A 96 -6.94 -12.49 -13.74
CA LYS A 96 -6.38 -11.57 -12.75
C LYS A 96 -5.81 -12.37 -11.58
N PHE A 97 -4.53 -12.17 -11.30
CA PHE A 97 -3.81 -12.90 -10.26
C PHE A 97 -3.51 -11.99 -9.06
N PRO A 98 -3.44 -12.54 -7.83
CA PRO A 98 -2.98 -11.80 -6.66
C PRO A 98 -1.53 -11.33 -6.80
N PRO A 99 -1.14 -10.26 -6.09
CA PRO A 99 0.27 -9.91 -5.90
C PRO A 99 0.99 -11.08 -5.21
N GLY A 100 2.19 -11.41 -5.71
CA GLY A 100 2.97 -12.56 -5.25
C GLY A 100 2.72 -13.86 -6.01
N SER A 101 1.91 -13.84 -7.08
CA SER A 101 1.72 -15.01 -7.94
C SER A 101 2.99 -15.34 -8.72
N VAL A 102 3.42 -16.61 -8.64
CA VAL A 102 4.63 -17.10 -9.32
C VAL A 102 4.25 -17.98 -10.50
N ARG A 103 4.87 -17.74 -11.66
CA ARG A 103 4.77 -18.59 -12.84
C ARG A 103 6.04 -19.40 -13.00
N LEU A 104 5.91 -20.73 -12.96
CA LEU A 104 7.01 -21.69 -13.09
C LEU A 104 6.73 -22.56 -14.31
N GLY A 105 7.16 -22.09 -15.50
CA GLY A 105 6.95 -22.80 -16.76
C GLY A 105 5.47 -23.12 -17.02
N THR A 106 5.09 -24.39 -16.86
CA THR A 106 3.72 -24.89 -17.05
C THR A 106 2.82 -24.75 -15.82
N PHE A 107 3.35 -24.35 -14.66
CA PHE A 107 2.60 -24.20 -13.42
C PHE A 107 2.44 -22.73 -13.03
N THR A 108 1.27 -22.38 -12.47
CA THR A 108 1.05 -21.08 -11.85
C THR A 108 0.65 -21.29 -10.39
N LEU A 109 1.48 -20.78 -9.48
CA LEU A 109 1.14 -20.71 -8.06
C LEU A 109 0.53 -19.34 -7.78
N SER A 110 -0.79 -19.31 -7.68
CA SER A 110 -1.56 -18.10 -7.33
C SER A 110 -1.73 -18.03 -5.83
N GLN A 111 -0.97 -17.14 -5.18
CA GLN A 111 -1.03 -16.88 -3.75
C GLN A 111 -0.85 -15.40 -3.45
N TYR A 112 -1.58 -14.92 -2.45
CA TYR A 112 -1.43 -13.56 -1.95
C TYR A 112 -0.20 -13.46 -1.04
N LEU A 113 0.76 -12.62 -1.40
CA LEU A 113 1.93 -12.32 -0.56
C LEU A 113 1.93 -10.86 -0.13
N PRO A 114 1.79 -10.54 1.17
CA PRO A 114 1.73 -9.16 1.65
C PRO A 114 2.96 -8.32 1.28
N LYS A 115 4.16 -8.92 1.29
CA LYS A 115 5.42 -8.25 0.93
C LYS A 115 5.49 -7.81 -0.54
N GLU A 116 4.73 -8.47 -1.40
CA GLU A 116 4.65 -8.17 -2.84
C GLU A 116 3.43 -7.28 -3.18
N ASP A 117 2.63 -6.88 -2.18
CA ASP A 117 1.45 -6.04 -2.36
C ASP A 117 1.81 -4.55 -2.20
N GLU A 118 1.64 -3.78 -3.28
CA GLU A 118 1.89 -2.34 -3.29
C GLU A 118 1.00 -1.57 -2.29
N ALA A 119 -0.16 -2.11 -1.91
CA ALA A 119 -1.00 -1.50 -0.87
C ALA A 119 -0.33 -1.52 0.52
N VAL A 120 0.54 -2.50 0.80
CA VAL A 120 1.32 -2.51 2.05
C VAL A 120 2.40 -1.44 1.98
N LYS A 121 3.11 -1.34 0.85
CA LYS A 121 4.18 -0.34 0.64
C LYS A 121 3.66 1.08 0.70
N GLU A 122 2.50 1.34 0.10
CA GLU A 122 1.86 2.66 0.16
C GLU A 122 1.54 3.06 1.61
N LEU A 123 1.12 2.11 2.47
CA LEU A 123 0.89 2.42 3.89
C LEU A 123 2.19 2.82 4.59
N HIS A 124 3.30 2.13 4.35
CA HIS A 124 4.60 2.45 4.97
C HIS A 124 5.07 3.86 4.59
N LEU A 125 5.01 4.21 3.31
CA LEU A 125 5.37 5.56 2.83
C LEU A 125 4.50 6.66 3.45
N VAL A 126 3.21 6.38 3.65
CA VAL A 126 2.29 7.34 4.27
C VAL A 126 2.58 7.49 5.75
N VAL A 127 2.92 6.40 6.45
CA VAL A 127 3.31 6.44 7.85
C VAL A 127 4.55 7.31 8.05
N GLU A 128 5.60 7.13 7.23
CA GLU A 128 6.81 7.96 7.26
C GLU A 128 6.51 9.46 7.10
N LYS A 129 5.51 9.79 6.27
CA LYS A 129 5.06 11.18 6.08
C LYS A 129 4.28 11.72 7.28
N VAL A 130 3.48 10.89 7.95
CA VAL A 130 2.58 11.29 9.05
C VAL A 130 3.31 11.35 10.38
N GLU A 131 4.25 10.43 10.62
CA GLU A 131 5.03 10.31 11.86
C GLU A 131 5.54 11.65 12.41
N PRO A 132 6.27 12.49 11.65
CA PRO A 132 6.84 13.73 12.20
C PRO A 132 5.77 14.72 12.66
N ALA A 133 4.55 14.63 12.12
CA ALA A 133 3.42 15.49 12.46
C ALA A 133 2.45 14.84 13.47
N LEU A 134 2.69 13.58 13.89
CA LEU A 134 1.73 12.79 14.67
C LEU A 134 1.35 13.46 15.98
N THR A 135 2.33 13.98 16.72
CA THR A 135 2.07 14.61 18.03
C THR A 135 1.18 15.85 17.91
N ASP A 136 1.44 16.69 16.90
CA ASP A 136 0.64 17.89 16.69
C ASP A 136 -0.74 17.55 16.12
N LEU A 137 -0.83 16.53 15.25
CA LEU A 137 -2.08 16.01 14.74
C LEU A 137 -2.97 15.48 15.88
N LEU A 138 -2.43 14.72 16.83
CA LEU A 138 -3.18 14.22 17.99
C LEU A 138 -3.74 15.36 18.84
N LYS A 139 -2.94 16.40 19.13
CA LYS A 139 -3.45 17.60 19.82
C LYS A 139 -4.56 18.30 19.06
N ALA A 140 -4.45 18.38 17.73
CA ALA A 140 -5.48 18.98 16.89
C ALA A 140 -6.77 18.16 16.89
N LEU A 141 -6.67 16.83 16.93
CA LEU A 141 -7.78 15.88 17.00
C LEU A 141 -8.48 15.89 18.37
N GLU A 142 -7.72 15.95 19.46
CA GLU A 142 -8.26 16.12 20.82
C GLU A 142 -9.00 17.46 20.97
N GLY A 143 -8.47 18.52 20.36
CA GLY A 143 -9.11 19.83 20.31
C GLY A 143 -10.25 19.94 19.30
N TYR A 144 -10.49 18.91 18.49
CA TYR A 144 -11.66 18.85 17.61
C TYR A 144 -12.85 18.46 18.49
N HIS A 145 -13.86 19.35 18.60
CA HIS A 145 -15.05 19.12 19.41
C HIS A 145 -15.87 17.94 18.86
N LEU A 146 -15.43 16.72 19.13
CA LEU A 146 -16.13 15.51 18.80
C LEU A 146 -17.37 15.38 19.68
N TYR A 147 -18.48 14.99 19.07
CA TYR A 147 -19.68 14.61 19.81
C TYR A 147 -19.43 13.40 20.73
N SER A 148 -18.40 12.59 20.42
CA SER A 148 -18.06 11.35 21.11
C SER A 148 -16.63 11.42 21.67
N PRO A 149 -16.41 11.22 22.99
CA PRO A 149 -15.09 11.39 23.62
C PRO A 149 -14.13 10.20 23.40
N ASP A 150 -14.60 9.14 22.77
CA ASP A 150 -13.93 7.85 22.57
C ASP A 150 -13.06 7.79 21.29
N GLY A 151 -12.84 8.95 20.64
CA GLY A 151 -11.90 9.09 19.54
C GLY A 151 -12.45 8.81 18.15
N TRP A 152 -13.76 8.56 18.01
CA TRP A 152 -14.38 8.37 16.70
C TRP A 152 -14.61 9.68 15.97
N ILE A 153 -13.91 9.86 14.86
CA ILE A 153 -13.97 11.04 14.00
C ILE A 153 -14.42 10.66 12.59
N THR A 154 -15.08 11.61 11.92
CA THR A 154 -15.41 11.45 10.50
C THR A 154 -14.18 11.69 9.62
N SER A 155 -14.17 11.12 8.41
CA SER A 155 -13.09 11.35 7.44
C SER A 155 -12.85 12.86 7.19
N ALA A 156 -13.92 13.65 7.09
CA ALA A 156 -13.83 15.09 6.91
C ALA A 156 -13.23 15.81 8.13
N GLY A 157 -13.62 15.41 9.34
CA GLY A 157 -13.07 15.98 10.57
C GLY A 157 -11.58 15.69 10.73
N PHE A 158 -11.17 14.46 10.40
CA PHE A 158 -9.77 14.06 10.44
C PHE A 158 -8.93 14.90 9.47
N ILE A 159 -9.38 15.05 8.23
CA ILE A 159 -8.67 15.84 7.22
C ILE A 159 -8.62 17.34 7.58
N ALA A 160 -9.68 17.89 8.17
CA ALA A 160 -9.65 19.26 8.69
C ALA A 160 -8.56 19.43 9.76
N CYS A 161 -8.35 18.43 10.63
CA CYS A 161 -7.29 18.45 11.63
C CYS A 161 -5.90 18.32 11.01
N CYS A 162 -5.72 17.45 10.00
CA CYS A 162 -4.47 17.36 9.23
C CYS A 162 -4.10 18.72 8.62
N ASN A 163 -5.06 19.39 7.98
CA ASN A 163 -4.83 20.71 7.38
C ASN A 163 -4.49 21.78 8.44
N LYS A 164 -5.10 21.71 9.63
CA LYS A 164 -4.80 22.62 10.75
C LYS A 164 -3.35 22.54 11.21
N VAL A 165 -2.74 21.35 11.15
CA VAL A 165 -1.32 21.12 11.50
C VAL A 165 -0.39 21.19 10.29
N LYS A 166 -0.88 21.71 9.14
CA LYS A 166 -0.16 21.81 7.87
C LYS A 166 0.29 20.45 7.31
N LEU A 167 -0.32 19.35 7.76
CA LEU A 167 -0.16 18.03 7.17
C LEU A 167 -1.15 17.90 6.01
N SER A 168 -0.65 18.13 4.80
CA SER A 168 -1.44 17.99 3.58
C SER A 168 -1.42 16.53 3.09
N LEU A 169 -2.57 15.87 3.17
CA LEU A 169 -2.76 14.51 2.65
C LEU A 169 -3.43 14.50 1.28
N LEU A 170 -2.93 13.66 0.38
CA LEU A 170 -3.62 13.25 -0.84
C LEU A 170 -4.76 12.29 -0.49
N ARG A 171 -5.70 12.10 -1.41
CA ARG A 171 -6.77 11.11 -1.25
C ARG A 171 -6.21 9.69 -1.13
N SER A 172 -5.20 9.34 -1.92
CA SER A 172 -4.49 8.05 -1.85
C SER A 172 -3.92 7.81 -0.45
N GLU A 173 -3.20 8.80 0.08
CA GLU A 173 -2.57 8.74 1.40
C GLU A 173 -3.61 8.60 2.53
N PHE A 174 -4.70 9.37 2.48
CA PHE A 174 -5.78 9.21 3.45
C PHE A 174 -6.42 7.82 3.37
N LEU A 175 -6.75 7.33 2.17
CA LEU A 175 -7.35 6.00 1.99
C LEU A 175 -6.40 4.89 2.45
N ALA A 176 -5.08 5.11 2.41
CA ALA A 176 -4.09 4.20 2.95
C ALA A 176 -4.12 4.10 4.48
N LEU A 177 -4.24 5.24 5.18
CA LEU A 177 -4.47 5.25 6.63
C LEU A 177 -5.85 4.68 6.99
N GLU A 178 -6.85 5.00 6.18
CA GLU A 178 -8.23 4.62 6.46
C GLU A 178 -8.46 3.11 6.34
N ARG A 179 -7.74 2.42 5.46
CA ARG A 179 -7.83 0.95 5.31
C ARG A 179 -7.17 0.17 6.44
N SER A 180 -6.17 0.76 7.11
CA SER A 180 -5.42 0.07 8.18
C SER A 180 -6.19 0.01 9.49
N VAL A 181 -7.16 0.91 9.67
CA VAL A 181 -7.97 1.00 10.90
C VAL A 181 -9.39 0.47 10.73
N PRO A 182 -10.00 -0.09 11.78
CA PRO A 182 -11.40 -0.49 11.74
C PRO A 182 -12.31 0.75 11.68
N LYS A 183 -13.41 0.60 10.94
CA LYS A 183 -14.49 1.59 10.86
C LYS A 183 -15.69 1.14 11.69
N ASP A 184 -16.39 2.08 12.30
CA ASP A 184 -17.65 1.79 12.97
C ASP A 184 -18.83 1.68 11.98
N LYS A 185 -20.05 1.49 12.52
CA LYS A 185 -21.28 1.38 11.72
C LYS A 185 -21.61 2.65 10.91
N MET A 186 -21.05 3.80 11.28
CA MET A 186 -21.25 5.08 10.60
C MET A 186 -20.09 5.40 9.64
N GLY A 187 -19.12 4.49 9.49
CA GLY A 187 -17.93 4.72 8.67
C GLY A 187 -16.92 5.69 9.29
N ARG A 188 -17.03 5.98 10.59
CA ARG A 188 -16.06 6.81 11.32
C ARG A 188 -14.79 6.01 11.57
N ILE A 189 -13.67 6.72 11.67
CA ILE A 189 -12.36 6.16 12.01
C ILE A 189 -12.02 6.54 13.45
N ASN A 190 -11.30 5.67 14.15
CA ASN A 190 -10.77 6.00 15.48
C ASN A 190 -9.33 6.47 15.33
N TYR A 191 -9.03 7.71 15.73
CA TYR A 191 -7.70 8.28 15.53
C TYR A 191 -6.65 7.72 16.50
N TYR A 192 -7.04 7.09 17.61
CA TYR A 192 -6.10 6.38 18.47
C TYR A 192 -5.53 5.15 17.75
N HIS A 193 -6.36 4.40 17.01
CA HIS A 193 -5.87 3.28 16.20
C HIS A 193 -4.94 3.74 15.06
N ILE A 194 -5.10 4.97 14.55
CA ILE A 194 -4.16 5.51 13.54
C ILE A 194 -2.79 5.71 14.18
N ALA A 195 -2.72 6.26 15.40
CA ALA A 195 -1.47 6.40 16.13
C ALA A 195 -0.81 5.04 16.39
N GLU A 196 -1.58 4.05 16.84
CA GLU A 196 -1.09 2.67 17.04
C GLU A 196 -0.52 2.06 15.75
N VAL A 197 -1.16 2.31 14.60
CA VAL A 197 -0.65 1.85 13.29
C VAL A 197 0.68 2.53 12.93
N VAL A 198 0.79 3.85 13.14
CA VAL A 198 2.04 4.59 12.88
C VAL A 198 3.17 4.02 13.75
N GLU A 199 2.93 3.84 15.05
CA GLU A 199 3.91 3.27 15.98
C GLU A 199 4.31 1.83 15.61
N ALA A 200 3.34 0.98 15.26
CA ALA A 200 3.58 -0.42 14.91
C ALA A 200 4.41 -0.57 13.61
N VAL A 201 4.15 0.27 12.61
CA VAL A 201 4.92 0.28 11.36
C VAL A 201 6.35 0.74 11.62
N ASN A 202 6.53 1.79 12.42
CA ASN A 202 7.88 2.28 12.77
C ASN A 202 8.68 1.26 13.56
N ALA A 203 8.06 0.57 14.52
CA ALA A 203 8.69 -0.52 15.26
C ALA A 203 9.10 -1.67 14.33
N SER A 204 8.32 -1.95 13.29
CA SER A 204 8.62 -2.99 12.30
C SER A 204 9.80 -2.60 11.40
N ASN A 205 9.88 -1.33 10.98
CA ASN A 205 11.01 -0.82 10.18
C ASN A 205 12.34 -0.94 10.94
N VAL A 206 12.35 -0.61 12.24
CA VAL A 206 13.54 -0.77 13.10
C VAL A 206 13.95 -2.24 13.23
N ALA A 207 12.99 -3.16 13.30
CA ALA A 207 13.28 -4.59 13.38
C ALA A 207 13.90 -5.16 12.09
N GLU A 208 13.52 -4.67 10.91
CA GLU A 208 14.12 -5.10 9.65
C GLU A 208 15.56 -4.59 9.51
N ASP A 209 15.87 -3.36 9.94
CA ASP A 209 17.23 -2.79 9.91
C ASP A 209 18.22 -3.53 10.83
N HIS A 210 17.77 -4.04 11.97
CA HIS A 210 18.64 -4.81 12.89
C HIS A 210 18.95 -6.24 12.42
N THR A 211 18.25 -6.75 11.41
CA THR A 211 18.60 -8.04 10.77
C THR A 211 19.58 -7.92 9.61
N SER A 212 19.98 -6.70 9.25
CA SER A 212 20.94 -6.38 8.18
C SER A 212 22.42 -6.51 8.60
N THR A 213 22.72 -6.71 9.88
CA THR A 213 24.09 -6.95 10.38
C THR A 213 24.28 -8.39 10.87
N ALA A 214 24.04 -9.37 9.99
CA ALA A 214 24.59 -10.70 10.18
C ALA A 214 26.04 -10.72 9.63
N PRO A 215 27.06 -11.09 10.44
CA PRO A 215 28.43 -11.16 9.97
C PRO A 215 28.57 -12.25 8.89
N GLU A 216 29.42 -11.97 7.90
CA GLU A 216 29.88 -12.94 6.90
C GLU A 216 30.41 -14.21 7.57
N ALA A 217 29.55 -15.22 7.74
CA ALA A 217 29.99 -16.59 7.96
C ALA A 217 30.35 -17.19 6.60
N VAL A 218 31.51 -16.78 6.07
CA VAL A 218 32.26 -17.54 5.07
C VAL A 218 32.65 -18.86 5.75
N GLY A 219 31.87 -19.91 5.50
CA GLY A 219 32.02 -21.22 6.13
C GLY A 219 31.63 -22.34 5.18
N THR A 220 32.44 -22.51 4.13
CA THR A 220 32.78 -23.75 3.44
C THR A 220 31.83 -24.95 3.64
N LEU A 221 30.91 -25.15 2.70
CA LEU A 221 30.37 -26.48 2.39
C LEU A 221 30.64 -26.80 0.91
N ARG A 222 31.91 -27.04 0.60
CA ARG A 222 32.33 -27.83 -0.56
C ARG A 222 32.99 -29.11 -0.09
N SER A 223 32.59 -30.19 -0.76
CA SER A 223 33.22 -31.51 -0.87
C SER A 223 33.29 -32.42 0.35
N THR A 224 32.42 -33.42 0.37
CA THR A 224 32.76 -34.87 0.48
C THR A 224 31.47 -35.66 0.19
N ILE A 225 31.28 -36.22 -1.02
CA ILE A 225 31.67 -37.59 -1.43
C ILE A 225 31.14 -38.62 -0.41
N LYS A 226 30.21 -39.56 -0.71
CA LYS A 226 30.36 -40.65 -1.69
C LYS A 226 29.04 -41.42 -1.81
N ALA A 227 28.81 -42.00 -2.99
CA ALA A 227 27.88 -43.11 -3.21
C ALA A 227 28.15 -44.27 -2.23
N VAL A 228 27.09 -44.90 -1.74
CA VAL A 228 27.08 -46.32 -1.33
C VAL A 228 25.77 -46.92 -1.84
N ASN A 229 25.95 -48.02 -2.57
CA ASN A 229 25.02 -48.94 -3.23
C ASN A 229 23.58 -49.01 -2.71
#